data_AF-A0A969HM39-F1
#
_entry.id   AF-A0A969HM39-F1
#
_cell.length_a   1.000
_cell.length_b   1.000
_cell.length_c   1.000
_cell.angle_alpha   90.00
_cell.angle_beta   90.00
_cell.angle_gamma   90.00
#
_symmetry.space_group_name_H-M   'P 1'
#
loop_
_entity.id
_entity.type
_entity.pdbx_description
1 polymer ?
#
loop_
_entity_poly.entity_id
_entity_poly.type
_entity_poly.pdbx_seq_one_letter_code
_entity_poly.pdbx_strand_id
1 'polypeptide(L)'
;RRRVNTRHHASLHHVYFPRAVYYDRIINYLATDIIAISENVRNILVNWEKTPAAKVQLIHHGFRLNLFQSVAAGQVEALQQRYGTQGCFPVVGVIARQTHWKGIQYIIPAFAELLKHYPQAHLLLANAHGDYQAEIQARLQTLPAESYTQIRFEDNLFALYKLFDLHVHTPIDAHSEAFGQTYVEALAAGVPSVFSLSGVAPEFIVHEKNALVVPFQDSDSVYRAMHRLLNESALRQALINQGRQDVQIHFGLDKMIKSLEMLYQC
;
A
#
# COMPACT_ATOMS: atom_id res chain seq x y z
N ARG A 1 -24.10 -25.05 -10.54
CA ARG A 1 -23.09 -24.93 -9.46
C ARG A 1 -22.42 -23.57 -9.60
N ARG A 2 -22.46 -22.72 -8.56
CA ARG A 2 -21.75 -21.44 -8.57
C ARG A 2 -20.24 -21.65 -8.65
N ARG A 3 -19.58 -20.80 -9.43
CA ARG A 3 -18.13 -20.80 -9.66
C ARG A 3 -17.66 -19.37 -9.42
N VAL A 4 -17.45 -19.04 -8.15
CA VAL A 4 -17.01 -17.71 -7.73
C VAL A 4 -15.50 -17.63 -7.85
N ASN A 5 -15.00 -16.62 -8.56
CA ASN A 5 -13.57 -16.33 -8.69
C ASN A 5 -13.25 -14.96 -8.08
N THR A 6 -12.21 -14.85 -7.26
CA THR A 6 -11.75 -13.55 -6.77
C THR A 6 -10.56 -13.08 -7.61
N ARG A 7 -10.66 -11.89 -8.20
CA ARG A 7 -9.59 -11.31 -9.02
C ARG A 7 -8.61 -10.53 -8.13
N HIS A 8 -7.39 -11.06 -7.99
CA HIS A 8 -6.32 -10.48 -7.14
C HIS A 8 -5.22 -9.73 -7.90
N HIS A 9 -5.39 -9.52 -9.20
CA HIS A 9 -4.47 -8.74 -10.02
C HIS A 9 -5.21 -7.69 -10.83
N ALA A 10 -4.51 -6.58 -11.11
CA ALA A 10 -4.96 -5.52 -11.99
C ALA A 10 -4.24 -5.59 -13.33
N SER A 11 -3.49 -4.56 -13.73
CA SER A 11 -2.88 -4.46 -15.06
C SER A 11 -1.66 -5.38 -15.25
N LEU A 12 -1.21 -6.11 -14.23
CA LEU A 12 -0.01 -6.96 -14.26
C LEU A 12 0.05 -7.87 -15.49
N HIS A 13 -1.02 -8.62 -15.77
CA HIS A 13 -1.06 -9.50 -16.95
C HIS A 13 -1.12 -8.72 -18.27
N HIS A 14 -1.73 -7.54 -18.30
CA HIS A 14 -1.79 -6.72 -19.51
C HIS A 14 -0.42 -6.12 -19.86
N VAL A 15 0.37 -5.73 -18.85
CA VAL A 15 1.64 -5.03 -19.03
C VAL A 15 2.82 -6.00 -19.11
N TYR A 16 2.92 -6.96 -18.19
CA TYR A 16 4.11 -7.80 -18.01
C TYR A 16 3.96 -9.22 -18.57
N PHE A 17 2.72 -9.72 -18.65
CA PHE A 17 2.46 -11.10 -19.08
C PHE A 17 1.27 -11.19 -20.05
N PRO A 18 1.30 -10.52 -21.22
CA PRO A 18 0.13 -10.35 -22.10
C PRO A 18 -0.53 -11.66 -22.56
N ARG A 19 0.24 -12.75 -22.62
CA ARG A 19 -0.30 -14.09 -22.92
C ARG A 19 -1.22 -14.61 -21.80
N ALA A 20 -1.03 -14.18 -20.57
CA ALA A 20 -1.84 -14.57 -19.42
C ALA A 20 -3.28 -14.02 -19.49
N VAL A 21 -3.49 -12.90 -20.19
CA VAL A 21 -4.82 -12.30 -20.41
C VAL A 21 -5.78 -13.27 -21.12
N TYR A 22 -5.26 -14.16 -21.97
CA TYR A 22 -6.07 -15.20 -22.60
C TYR A 22 -6.65 -16.17 -21.57
N TYR A 23 -5.84 -16.63 -20.61
CA TYR A 23 -6.31 -17.48 -19.52
C TYR A 23 -7.26 -16.72 -18.59
N ASP A 24 -7.01 -15.44 -18.34
CA ASP A 24 -7.92 -14.60 -17.56
C ASP A 24 -9.31 -14.53 -18.18
N ARG A 25 -9.40 -14.34 -19.50
CA ARG A 25 -10.69 -14.32 -20.22
C ARG A 25 -11.41 -15.66 -20.17
N ILE A 26 -10.68 -16.78 -20.25
CA ILE A 26 -11.27 -18.12 -20.08
C ILE A 26 -11.83 -18.27 -18.66
N ILE A 27 -11.05 -17.90 -17.64
CA ILE A 27 -11.48 -17.95 -16.24
C ILE A 27 -12.72 -17.08 -16.04
N ASN A 28 -12.71 -15.85 -16.57
CA ASN A 28 -13.83 -14.92 -16.48
C ASN A 28 -15.08 -15.48 -17.17
N TYR A 29 -14.93 -16.13 -18.33
CA TYR A 29 -16.03 -16.76 -19.03
C TYR A 29 -16.64 -17.91 -18.21
N LEU A 30 -15.79 -18.77 -17.64
CA LEU A 30 -16.22 -19.93 -16.88
C LEU A 30 -16.81 -19.56 -15.51
N ALA A 31 -16.37 -18.49 -14.86
CA ALA A 31 -16.92 -18.03 -13.59
C ALA A 31 -18.44 -17.77 -13.70
N THR A 32 -19.21 -17.99 -12.64
CA THR A 32 -20.58 -17.47 -12.56
C THR A 32 -20.54 -16.03 -12.08
N ASP A 33 -19.71 -15.78 -11.07
CA ASP A 33 -19.54 -14.52 -10.39
C ASP A 33 -18.04 -14.27 -10.19
N ILE A 34 -17.62 -13.02 -10.28
CA ILE A 34 -16.24 -12.60 -10.12
C ILE A 34 -16.21 -11.50 -9.07
N ILE A 35 -15.50 -11.74 -7.98
CA ILE A 35 -15.25 -10.73 -6.96
C ILE A 35 -14.13 -9.82 -7.46
N ALA A 36 -14.47 -8.56 -7.72
CA ALA A 36 -13.51 -7.48 -7.88
C ALA A 36 -13.20 -6.91 -6.49
N ILE A 37 -11.92 -6.85 -6.14
CA ILE A 37 -11.49 -6.36 -4.83
C ILE A 37 -11.40 -4.83 -4.75
N SER A 38 -11.47 -4.13 -5.89
CA SER A 38 -11.45 -2.66 -6.01
C SER A 38 -12.18 -2.21 -7.28
N GLU A 39 -12.53 -0.94 -7.36
CA GLU A 39 -13.01 -0.30 -8.59
C GLU A 39 -11.99 -0.41 -9.73
N ASN A 40 -10.69 -0.35 -9.44
CA ASN A 40 -9.65 -0.55 -10.44
C ASN A 40 -9.74 -1.95 -11.08
N VAL A 41 -9.89 -3.00 -10.26
CA VAL A 41 -10.06 -4.37 -10.75
C VAL A 41 -11.37 -4.55 -11.49
N ARG A 42 -12.49 -3.95 -11.00
CA ARG A 42 -13.77 -3.97 -11.72
C ARG A 42 -13.65 -3.34 -13.09
N ASN A 43 -13.00 -2.17 -13.17
CA ASN A 43 -12.78 -1.45 -14.42
C ASN A 43 -11.99 -2.29 -15.43
N ILE A 44 -10.93 -2.98 -15.00
CA ILE A 44 -10.17 -3.87 -15.88
C ILE A 44 -11.03 -5.03 -16.36
N LEU A 45 -11.75 -5.71 -15.46
CA LEU A 45 -12.63 -6.82 -15.81
C LEU A 45 -13.68 -6.41 -16.85
N VAL A 46 -14.39 -5.31 -16.62
CA VAL A 46 -15.51 -4.86 -17.46
C VAL A 46 -15.02 -4.17 -18.74
N ASN A 47 -14.11 -3.20 -18.63
CA ASN A 47 -13.77 -2.33 -19.74
C ASN A 47 -12.61 -2.87 -20.59
N TRP A 48 -11.65 -3.58 -20.02
CA TRP A 48 -10.48 -4.09 -20.76
C TRP A 48 -10.68 -5.55 -21.18
N GLU A 49 -11.19 -6.38 -20.27
CA GLU A 49 -11.39 -7.81 -20.49
C GLU A 49 -12.79 -8.16 -21.00
N LYS A 50 -13.69 -7.17 -21.09
CA LYS A 50 -15.07 -7.31 -21.62
C LYS A 50 -15.90 -8.34 -20.86
N THR A 51 -15.61 -8.52 -19.58
CA THR A 51 -16.42 -9.34 -18.68
C THR A 51 -17.79 -8.68 -18.49
N PRO A 52 -18.91 -9.40 -18.65
CA PRO A 52 -20.23 -8.85 -18.38
C PRO A 52 -20.33 -8.27 -16.97
N ALA A 53 -20.73 -7.00 -16.85
CA ALA A 53 -20.79 -6.30 -15.56
C ALA A 53 -21.69 -7.00 -14.54
N ALA A 54 -22.75 -7.67 -14.99
CA ALA A 54 -23.64 -8.47 -14.14
C ALA A 54 -22.94 -9.62 -13.39
N LYS A 55 -21.79 -10.09 -13.88
CA LYS A 55 -20.98 -11.12 -13.21
C LYS A 55 -20.04 -10.54 -12.16
N VAL A 56 -19.77 -9.24 -12.19
CA VAL A 56 -18.72 -8.62 -11.38
C VAL A 56 -19.30 -8.03 -10.11
N GLN A 57 -18.88 -8.56 -8.97
CA GLN A 57 -19.32 -8.16 -7.63
C GLN A 57 -18.17 -7.44 -6.94
N LEU A 58 -18.36 -6.19 -6.51
CA LEU A 58 -17.34 -5.48 -5.74
C LEU A 58 -17.42 -5.85 -4.28
N ILE A 59 -16.36 -6.47 -3.79
CA ILE A 59 -16.20 -6.79 -2.38
C ILE A 59 -14.76 -6.49 -2.00
N HIS A 60 -14.57 -5.39 -1.27
CA HIS A 60 -13.26 -5.00 -0.77
C HIS A 60 -12.71 -6.01 0.24
N HIS A 61 -11.39 -6.05 0.38
CA HIS A 61 -10.77 -6.73 1.49
C HIS A 61 -11.22 -6.14 2.83
N GLY A 62 -11.40 -7.04 3.81
CA GLY A 62 -11.74 -6.72 5.18
C GLY A 62 -10.56 -6.93 6.12
N PHE A 63 -10.36 -5.98 7.03
CA PHE A 63 -9.21 -5.95 7.93
C PHE A 63 -9.66 -6.00 9.39
N ARG A 64 -8.85 -6.64 10.24
CA ARG A 64 -8.99 -6.59 11.70
C ARG A 64 -8.36 -5.31 12.23
N LEU A 65 -9.03 -4.18 12.01
CA LEU A 65 -8.49 -2.82 12.23
C LEU A 65 -8.08 -2.56 13.69
N ASN A 66 -8.75 -3.21 14.65
CA ASN A 66 -8.43 -3.17 16.07
C ASN A 66 -7.02 -3.70 16.39
N LEU A 67 -6.48 -4.65 15.63
CA LEU A 67 -5.12 -5.18 15.87
C LEU A 67 -4.02 -4.13 15.67
N PHE A 68 -4.25 -3.13 14.82
CA PHE A 68 -3.32 -2.02 14.62
C PHE A 68 -3.28 -1.04 15.81
N GLN A 69 -4.25 -1.11 16.73
CA GLN A 69 -4.30 -0.27 17.94
C GLN A 69 -3.81 -1.01 19.18
N SER A 70 -3.89 -2.34 19.19
CA SER A 70 -3.59 -3.20 20.35
C SER A 70 -2.20 -3.85 20.30
N VAL A 71 -1.18 -3.09 19.89
CA VAL A 71 0.21 -3.57 19.83
C VAL A 71 0.91 -3.33 21.17
N ALA A 72 1.53 -4.37 21.75
CA ALA A 72 2.25 -4.23 23.01
C ALA A 72 3.59 -3.49 22.82
N ALA A 73 3.95 -2.60 23.75
CA ALA A 73 5.18 -1.81 23.69
C ALA A 73 6.43 -2.68 23.50
N GLY A 74 6.53 -3.80 24.23
CA GLY A 74 7.66 -4.73 24.09
C GLY A 74 7.81 -5.36 22.70
N GLN A 75 6.72 -5.49 21.92
CA GLN A 75 6.82 -5.95 20.52
C GLN A 75 7.43 -4.87 19.62
N VAL A 76 7.08 -3.60 19.87
CA VAL A 76 7.63 -2.46 19.14
C VAL A 76 9.11 -2.30 19.46
N GLU A 77 9.48 -2.34 20.74
CA GLU A 77 10.87 -2.26 21.21
C GLU A 77 11.74 -3.39 20.64
N ALA A 78 11.23 -4.62 20.60
CA ALA A 78 11.94 -5.75 20.00
C ALA A 78 12.22 -5.53 18.51
N LEU A 79 11.27 -4.98 17.75
CA LEU A 79 11.49 -4.66 16.34
C LEU A 79 12.41 -3.44 16.15
N GLN A 80 12.35 -2.43 17.02
CA GLN A 80 13.28 -1.30 16.99
C GLN A 80 14.73 -1.76 17.14
N GLN A 81 14.99 -2.65 18.10
CA GLN A 81 16.30 -3.24 18.32
C GLN A 81 16.72 -4.11 17.13
N ARG A 82 15.83 -4.98 16.65
CA ARG A 82 16.11 -5.91 15.55
C ARG A 82 16.45 -5.20 14.24
N TYR A 83 15.79 -4.07 13.96
CA TYR A 83 15.96 -3.32 12.71
C TYR A 83 16.74 -2.02 12.86
N GLY A 84 17.33 -1.78 14.03
CA GLY A 84 18.23 -0.65 14.25
C GLY A 84 17.56 0.72 14.12
N THR A 85 16.26 0.84 14.42
CA THR A 85 15.53 2.12 14.30
C THR A 85 15.51 2.92 15.60
N GLN A 86 16.19 2.44 16.65
CA GLN A 86 16.24 3.12 17.94
C GLN A 86 17.04 4.42 17.83
N GLY A 87 16.41 5.55 18.18
CA GLY A 87 17.02 6.88 18.09
C GLY A 87 17.03 7.50 16.69
N CYS A 88 16.44 6.82 15.69
CA CYS A 88 16.22 7.38 14.37
C CYS A 88 15.00 8.31 14.37
N PHE A 89 15.07 9.41 13.61
CA PHE A 89 13.91 10.25 13.33
C PHE A 89 14.12 11.08 12.06
N PRO A 90 13.15 11.08 11.12
CA PRO A 90 12.00 10.19 11.05
C PRO A 90 12.36 8.80 10.53
N VAL A 91 11.63 7.78 10.95
CA VAL A 91 11.60 6.47 10.29
C VAL A 91 10.57 6.50 9.16
N VAL A 92 11.05 6.44 7.92
CA VAL A 92 10.23 6.38 6.71
C VAL A 92 10.00 4.92 6.32
N GLY A 93 8.77 4.43 6.48
CA GLY A 93 8.39 3.06 6.20
C GLY A 93 7.83 2.84 4.80
N VAL A 94 8.35 1.85 4.09
CA VAL A 94 7.83 1.37 2.81
C VAL A 94 7.61 -0.14 2.91
N ILE A 95 6.37 -0.60 2.76
CA ILE A 95 6.05 -2.03 2.72
C ILE A 95 5.69 -2.39 1.29
N ALA A 96 6.66 -2.93 0.55
CA ALA A 96 6.48 -3.28 -0.85
C ALA A 96 7.53 -4.29 -1.32
N ARG A 97 7.12 -5.18 -2.23
CA ARG A 97 8.05 -5.95 -3.04
C ARG A 97 8.91 -5.01 -3.89
N GLN A 98 10.15 -5.41 -4.15
CA GLN A 98 11.05 -4.70 -5.07
C GLN A 98 10.73 -5.08 -6.51
N THR A 99 9.57 -4.63 -6.97
CA THR A 99 9.10 -4.74 -8.35
C THR A 99 8.98 -3.32 -8.92
N HIS A 100 9.32 -3.12 -10.20
CA HIS A 100 9.38 -1.79 -10.84
C HIS A 100 8.14 -0.90 -10.57
N TRP A 101 6.95 -1.49 -10.61
CA TRP A 101 5.69 -0.77 -10.49
C TRP A 101 5.34 -0.30 -9.07
N LYS A 102 6.10 -0.70 -8.05
CA LYS A 102 5.92 -0.23 -6.67
C LYS A 102 6.51 1.16 -6.40
N GLY A 103 7.32 1.67 -7.34
CA GLY A 103 7.81 3.04 -7.33
C GLY A 103 8.86 3.37 -6.27
N ILE A 104 9.48 2.37 -5.65
CA ILE A 104 10.57 2.54 -4.66
C ILE A 104 11.71 3.40 -5.24
N GLN A 105 11.96 3.31 -6.55
CA GLN A 105 12.95 4.11 -7.27
C GLN A 105 12.73 5.63 -7.22
N TYR A 106 11.51 6.09 -6.89
CA TYR A 106 11.19 7.51 -6.69
C TYR A 106 11.20 7.91 -5.21
N ILE A 107 10.99 6.94 -4.30
CA ILE A 107 11.08 7.16 -2.86
C ILE A 107 12.54 7.37 -2.44
N ILE A 108 13.49 6.61 -3.01
CA ILE A 108 14.92 6.70 -2.63
C ILE A 108 15.50 8.10 -2.85
N PRO A 109 15.34 8.76 -4.02
CA PRO A 109 15.83 10.13 -4.20
C PRO A 109 15.12 11.14 -3.29
N ALA A 110 13.82 10.95 -3.03
CA ALA A 110 13.07 11.80 -2.10
C ALA A 110 13.60 11.69 -0.66
N PHE A 111 13.94 10.47 -0.24
CA PHE A 111 14.56 10.21 1.05
C PHE A 111 15.99 10.77 1.13
N ALA A 112 16.77 10.70 0.04
CA ALA A 112 18.09 11.33 -0.04
C ALA A 112 18.02 12.84 0.20
N GLU A 113 16.98 13.51 -0.32
CA GLU A 113 16.73 14.93 -0.04
C GLU A 113 16.35 15.16 1.43
N LEU A 114 15.47 14.30 1.97
CA LEU A 114 15.06 14.37 3.37
C LEU A 114 16.24 14.24 4.34
N LEU A 115 17.20 13.35 4.06
CA LEU A 115 18.41 13.14 4.88
C LEU A 115 19.25 14.40 5.07
N LYS A 116 19.22 15.34 4.11
CA LYS A 116 19.95 16.62 4.23
C LYS A 116 19.41 17.48 5.37
N HIS A 117 18.12 17.35 5.69
CA HIS A 117 17.44 18.09 6.75
C HIS A 117 17.30 17.27 8.03
N TYR A 118 17.25 15.94 7.90
CA TYR A 118 17.13 14.98 9.01
C TYR A 118 18.25 13.94 8.91
N PRO A 119 19.47 14.24 9.40
CA PRO A 119 20.60 13.31 9.28
C PRO A 119 20.41 11.97 10.02
N GLN A 120 19.45 11.91 10.94
CA GLN A 120 19.06 10.70 11.69
C GLN A 120 17.84 9.98 11.08
N ALA A 121 17.37 10.40 9.90
CA ALA A 121 16.27 9.73 9.22
C ALA A 121 16.68 8.30 8.81
N HIS A 122 15.72 7.38 8.83
CA HIS A 122 15.95 5.98 8.48
C HIS A 122 14.89 5.47 7.50
N LEU A 123 15.33 4.88 6.39
CA LEU A 123 14.45 4.27 5.41
C LEU A 123 14.28 2.77 5.71
N LEU A 124 13.11 2.37 6.19
CA LEU A 124 12.77 0.97 6.45
C LEU A 124 12.00 0.38 5.27
N LEU A 125 12.66 -0.46 4.47
CA LEU A 125 12.05 -1.17 3.35
C LEU A 125 11.66 -2.58 3.79
N ALA A 126 10.38 -2.81 3.98
CA ALA A 126 9.85 -4.13 4.32
C ALA A 126 9.27 -4.86 3.11
N ASN A 127 9.33 -6.19 3.17
CA ASN A 127 9.05 -7.06 2.04
C ASN A 127 10.04 -6.84 0.87
N ALA A 128 11.29 -6.47 1.18
CA ALA A 128 12.33 -6.04 0.25
C ALA A 128 12.89 -7.22 -0.59
N HIS A 129 12.08 -7.73 -1.50
CA HIS A 129 12.48 -8.74 -2.47
C HIS A 129 11.66 -8.61 -3.76
N GLY A 130 12.24 -8.94 -4.91
CA GLY A 130 11.54 -8.90 -6.19
C GLY A 130 12.50 -8.95 -7.38
N ASP A 131 11.93 -8.92 -8.58
CA ASP A 131 12.65 -8.95 -9.86
C ASP A 131 13.40 -7.65 -10.18
N TYR A 132 13.09 -6.57 -9.47
CA TYR A 132 13.71 -5.24 -9.62
C TYR A 132 14.71 -4.91 -8.49
N GLN A 133 15.12 -5.93 -7.73
CA GLN A 133 15.97 -5.75 -6.54
C GLN A 133 17.36 -5.18 -6.87
N ALA A 134 17.93 -5.49 -8.04
CA ALA A 134 19.26 -5.03 -8.41
C ALA A 134 19.28 -3.52 -8.64
N GLU A 135 18.24 -3.00 -9.32
CA GLU A 135 18.05 -1.59 -9.59
C GLU A 135 17.76 -0.81 -8.31
N ILE A 136 16.98 -1.38 -7.38
CA ILE A 136 16.75 -0.79 -6.07
C ILE A 136 18.04 -0.77 -5.24
N GLN A 137 18.81 -1.87 -5.22
CA GLN A 137 20.07 -1.94 -4.49
C GLN A 137 21.10 -0.92 -5.01
N ALA A 138 21.22 -0.75 -6.33
CA ALA A 138 22.11 0.24 -6.92
C ALA A 138 21.76 1.68 -6.50
N ARG A 139 20.47 1.99 -6.32
CA ARG A 139 20.01 3.29 -5.80
C ARG A 139 20.25 3.44 -4.30
N LEU A 140 20.01 2.39 -3.52
CA LEU A 140 20.27 2.42 -2.07
C LEU A 140 21.76 2.62 -1.76
N GLN A 141 22.66 2.12 -2.60
CA GLN A 141 24.11 2.33 -2.47
C GLN A 141 24.54 3.80 -2.64
N THR A 142 23.66 4.69 -3.11
CA THR A 142 23.95 6.14 -3.11
C THR A 142 23.60 6.83 -1.79
N LEU A 143 22.97 6.12 -0.84
CA LEU A 143 22.67 6.59 0.50
C LEU A 143 23.77 6.12 1.49
N PRO A 144 23.95 6.79 2.64
CA PRO A 144 24.73 6.26 3.74
C PRO A 144 24.23 4.87 4.14
N ALA A 145 25.13 3.91 4.34
CA ALA A 145 24.77 2.51 4.54
C ALA A 145 23.92 2.27 5.81
N GLU A 146 24.10 3.11 6.81
CA GLU A 146 23.39 3.13 8.09
C GLU A 146 22.00 3.77 8.02
N SER A 147 21.67 4.47 6.92
CA SER A 147 20.42 5.24 6.79
C SER A 147 19.24 4.43 6.26
N TYR A 148 19.42 3.13 5.99
CA TYR A 148 18.35 2.27 5.52
C TYR A 148 18.47 0.83 6.03
N THR A 149 17.34 0.12 6.03
CA THR A 149 17.30 -1.31 6.34
C THR A 149 16.31 -2.01 5.41
N GLN A 150 16.73 -3.16 4.88
CA GLN A 150 15.92 -4.01 4.02
C GLN A 150 15.49 -5.25 4.79
N ILE A 151 14.18 -5.40 4.97
CA ILE A 151 13.56 -6.52 5.66
C ILE A 151 12.93 -7.44 4.61
N ARG A 152 13.46 -8.66 4.48
CA ARG A 152 12.93 -9.64 3.52
C ARG A 152 11.51 -10.09 3.88
N PHE A 153 11.26 -10.34 5.16
CA PHE A 153 9.99 -10.78 5.72
C PHE A 153 9.91 -10.41 7.21
N GLU A 154 8.72 -10.00 7.65
CA GLU A 154 8.37 -9.76 9.05
C GLU A 154 6.93 -10.22 9.26
N ASP A 155 6.70 -11.00 10.32
CA ASP A 155 5.40 -11.58 10.64
C ASP A 155 4.53 -10.64 11.48
N ASN A 156 5.13 -9.80 12.32
CA ASN A 156 4.42 -8.82 13.13
C ASN A 156 4.25 -7.47 12.42
N LEU A 157 3.48 -7.49 11.34
CA LEU A 157 3.17 -6.30 10.54
C LEU A 157 2.56 -5.17 11.39
N PHE A 158 1.74 -5.50 12.39
CA PHE A 158 1.10 -4.51 13.26
C PHE A 158 2.15 -3.71 14.06
N ALA A 159 3.14 -4.39 14.65
CA ALA A 159 4.24 -3.72 15.34
C ALA A 159 5.18 -3.00 14.38
N LEU A 160 5.37 -3.53 13.17
CA LEU A 160 6.20 -2.88 12.15
C LEU A 160 5.68 -1.48 11.79
N TYR A 161 4.37 -1.32 11.58
CA TYR A 161 3.79 0.01 11.33
C TYR A 161 4.00 0.99 12.50
N LYS A 162 4.15 0.52 13.74
CA LYS A 162 4.44 1.38 14.89
C LYS A 162 5.86 1.92 14.90
N LEU A 163 6.75 1.38 14.06
CA LEU A 163 8.08 1.95 13.87
C LEU A 163 8.06 3.21 13.01
N PHE A 164 7.00 3.45 12.23
CA PHE A 164 7.00 4.47 11.19
C PHE A 164 6.53 5.83 11.71
N ASP A 165 7.35 6.85 11.49
CA ASP A 165 6.93 8.25 11.60
C ASP A 165 6.19 8.70 10.35
N LEU A 166 6.55 8.15 9.19
CA LEU A 166 5.91 8.36 7.90
C LEU A 166 5.78 7.04 7.15
N HIS A 167 4.68 6.84 6.44
CA HIS A 167 4.55 5.77 5.46
C HIS A 167 4.49 6.32 4.03
N VAL A 168 5.24 5.72 3.12
CA VAL A 168 5.26 6.14 1.72
C VAL A 168 4.94 4.94 0.83
N HIS A 169 3.91 5.10 -0.01
CA HIS A 169 3.57 4.11 -1.02
C HIS A 169 3.14 4.81 -2.30
N THR A 170 4.04 4.81 -3.29
CA THR A 170 3.86 5.55 -4.54
C THR A 170 4.06 4.65 -5.76
N PRO A 171 3.12 3.72 -6.06
CA PRO A 171 3.17 2.97 -7.31
C PRO A 171 3.25 3.90 -8.52
N ILE A 172 3.70 3.38 -9.66
CA ILE A 172 4.10 4.22 -10.81
C ILE A 172 2.96 4.62 -11.73
N ASP A 173 1.79 4.00 -11.61
CA ASP A 173 0.60 4.30 -12.39
C ASP A 173 -0.70 3.92 -11.64
N ALA A 174 -1.83 4.42 -12.15
CA ALA A 174 -3.16 4.26 -11.52
C ALA A 174 -3.69 2.81 -11.53
N HIS A 175 -3.11 1.93 -12.34
CA HIS A 175 -3.59 0.56 -12.55
C HIS A 175 -2.65 -0.51 -11.99
N SER A 176 -1.45 -0.16 -11.51
CA SER A 176 -0.45 -1.10 -11.02
C SER A 176 -0.97 -1.95 -9.84
N GLU A 177 -1.64 -1.32 -8.87
CA GLU A 177 -2.18 -2.02 -7.70
C GLU A 177 -3.52 -2.68 -8.01
N ALA A 178 -3.68 -3.93 -7.58
CA ALA A 178 -4.99 -4.56 -7.55
C ALA A 178 -5.84 -4.00 -6.40
N PHE A 179 -5.24 -3.87 -5.23
CA PHE A 179 -5.87 -3.28 -4.06
C PHE A 179 -4.94 -2.26 -3.41
N GLY A 180 -3.76 -2.67 -2.97
CA GLY A 180 -2.87 -1.84 -2.16
C GLY A 180 -3.25 -1.89 -0.69
N GLN A 181 -3.07 -3.05 -0.04
CA GLN A 181 -3.46 -3.25 1.36
C GLN A 181 -2.77 -2.23 2.29
N THR A 182 -1.52 -1.86 1.98
CA THR A 182 -0.74 -0.89 2.75
C THR A 182 -1.38 0.49 2.87
N TYR A 183 -2.25 0.91 1.93
CA TYR A 183 -3.04 2.13 2.07
C TYR A 183 -3.94 2.07 3.31
N VAL A 184 -4.65 0.96 3.47
CA VAL A 184 -5.60 0.73 4.57
C VAL A 184 -4.83 0.50 5.87
N GLU A 185 -3.81 -0.34 5.82
CA GLU A 185 -3.04 -0.76 7.00
C GLU A 185 -2.30 0.41 7.66
N ALA A 186 -1.66 1.29 6.87
CA ALA A 186 -0.98 2.47 7.39
C ALA A 186 -1.94 3.44 8.07
N LEU A 187 -3.09 3.71 7.45
CA LEU A 187 -4.11 4.59 8.01
C LEU A 187 -4.78 3.97 9.25
N ALA A 188 -4.98 2.65 9.27
CA ALA A 188 -5.46 1.93 10.45
C ALA A 188 -4.47 2.01 11.63
N ALA A 189 -3.17 1.88 11.35
CA ALA A 189 -2.10 2.10 12.32
C ALA A 189 -2.03 3.56 12.82
N GLY A 190 -2.59 4.49 12.06
CA GLY A 190 -2.49 5.93 12.26
C GLY A 190 -1.11 6.48 11.95
N VAL A 191 -0.47 5.93 10.92
CA VAL A 191 0.78 6.45 10.39
C VAL A 191 0.45 7.49 9.31
N PRO A 192 0.92 8.74 9.45
CA PRO A 192 0.72 9.74 8.41
C PRO A 192 1.41 9.32 7.12
N SER A 193 0.70 9.43 6.00
CA SER A 193 1.07 8.74 4.78
C SER A 193 1.13 9.65 3.55
N VAL A 194 2.08 9.33 2.66
CA VAL A 194 2.25 9.93 1.33
C VAL A 194 1.94 8.86 0.27
N PHE A 195 0.99 9.16 -0.61
CA PHE A 195 0.47 8.20 -1.57
C PHE A 195 0.39 8.74 -3.00
N SER A 196 0.63 7.87 -3.98
CA SER A 196 0.06 8.05 -5.32
C SER A 196 -1.17 7.13 -5.43
N LEU A 197 -2.16 7.50 -6.25
CA LEU A 197 -3.48 6.84 -6.20
C LEU A 197 -3.59 5.67 -7.20
N SER A 198 -3.39 4.45 -6.71
CA SER A 198 -3.56 3.20 -7.48
C SER A 198 -4.42 2.20 -6.71
N GLY A 199 -5.01 1.22 -7.40
CA GLY A 199 -5.81 0.17 -6.75
C GLY A 199 -7.06 0.74 -6.06
N VAL A 200 -7.21 0.49 -4.75
CA VAL A 200 -8.35 0.97 -3.95
C VAL A 200 -8.19 2.43 -3.52
N ALA A 201 -6.99 3.01 -3.61
CA ALA A 201 -6.71 4.34 -3.08
C ALA A 201 -7.64 5.45 -3.64
N PRO A 202 -7.93 5.53 -4.96
CA PRO A 202 -8.85 6.54 -5.48
C PRO A 202 -10.27 6.50 -4.89
N GLU A 203 -10.68 5.40 -4.27
CA GLU A 203 -12.03 5.21 -3.76
C GLU A 203 -12.25 5.84 -2.38
N PHE A 204 -11.18 6.10 -1.63
CA PHE A 204 -11.31 6.62 -0.27
C PHE A 204 -10.21 7.61 0.15
N ILE A 205 -9.07 7.66 -0.55
CA ILE A 205 -8.00 8.61 -0.23
C ILE A 205 -8.29 9.96 -0.86
N VAL A 206 -8.23 10.99 -0.03
CA VAL A 206 -8.49 12.38 -0.40
C VAL A 206 -7.34 13.25 0.10
N HIS A 207 -6.69 13.97 -0.83
CA HIS A 207 -5.58 14.86 -0.55
C HIS A 207 -5.91 15.85 0.57
N GLU A 208 -5.01 16.00 1.53
CA GLU A 208 -5.12 16.88 2.71
C GLU A 208 -6.31 16.59 3.64
N LYS A 209 -7.04 15.50 3.40
CA LYS A 209 -8.12 15.04 4.27
C LYS A 209 -7.71 13.83 5.09
N ASN A 210 -7.15 12.80 4.46
CA ASN A 210 -6.72 11.57 5.15
C ASN A 210 -5.31 11.08 4.80
N ALA A 211 -4.69 11.64 3.76
CA ALA A 211 -3.28 11.47 3.42
C ALA A 211 -2.81 12.65 2.57
N LEU A 212 -1.49 12.75 2.35
CA LEU A 212 -0.97 13.58 1.25
C LEU A 212 -0.88 12.76 -0.02
N VAL A 213 -1.46 13.30 -1.09
CA VAL A 213 -1.44 12.68 -2.42
C VAL A 213 -0.42 13.40 -3.29
N VAL A 214 0.41 12.63 -3.99
CA VAL A 214 1.45 13.11 -4.89
C VAL A 214 1.27 12.54 -6.31
N PRO A 215 1.79 13.22 -7.34
CA PRO A 215 1.84 12.67 -8.69
C PRO A 215 2.65 11.37 -8.75
N PHE A 216 2.38 10.56 -9.78
CA PHE A 216 3.19 9.39 -10.08
C PHE A 216 4.60 9.79 -10.48
N GLN A 217 5.58 8.97 -10.09
CA GLN A 217 6.96 9.06 -10.60
C GLN A 217 7.66 10.41 -10.30
N ASP A 218 7.26 11.09 -9.23
CA ASP A 218 7.76 12.41 -8.86
C ASP A 218 8.39 12.41 -7.46
N SER A 219 9.72 12.25 -7.44
CA SER A 219 10.50 12.23 -6.20
C SER A 219 10.47 13.56 -5.42
N ASP A 220 10.36 14.70 -6.11
CA ASP A 220 10.34 16.02 -5.46
C ASP A 220 9.01 16.23 -4.74
N SER A 221 7.89 15.88 -5.38
CA SER A 221 6.58 15.89 -4.72
C SER A 221 6.53 14.95 -3.52
N VAL A 222 7.14 13.75 -3.60
CA VAL A 222 7.27 12.82 -2.47
C VAL A 222 8.04 13.46 -1.31
N TYR A 223 9.20 14.07 -1.59
CA TYR A 223 9.99 14.77 -0.58
C TYR A 223 9.20 15.89 0.08
N ARG A 224 8.58 16.79 -0.71
CA ARG A 224 7.81 17.91 -0.18
C ARG A 224 6.66 17.44 0.70
N ALA A 225 5.97 16.37 0.32
CA ALA A 225 4.90 15.78 1.13
C ALA A 225 5.43 15.21 2.45
N MET A 226 6.53 14.44 2.44
CA MET A 226 7.18 13.96 3.66
C MET A 226 7.58 15.13 4.57
N HIS A 227 8.24 16.15 4.00
CA HIS A 227 8.68 17.33 4.73
C HIS A 227 7.51 18.10 5.35
N ARG A 228 6.40 18.28 4.63
CA ARG A 228 5.17 18.90 5.17
C ARG A 228 4.60 18.11 6.34
N LEU A 229 4.48 16.79 6.22
CA LEU A 229 3.97 15.95 7.31
C LEU A 229 4.81 16.02 8.58
N LEU A 230 6.13 16.22 8.46
CA LEU A 230 7.03 16.37 9.61
C LEU A 230 6.89 17.73 10.30
N ASN A 231 6.70 18.80 9.52
CA ASN A 231 6.66 20.18 10.01
C ASN A 231 5.26 20.68 10.39
N GLU A 232 4.20 20.15 9.79
CA GLU A 232 2.81 20.60 10.01
C GLU A 232 2.06 19.63 10.94
N SER A 233 2.31 19.73 12.25
CA SER A 233 1.75 18.80 13.25
C SER A 233 0.21 18.78 13.27
N ALA A 234 -0.44 19.92 13.08
CA ALA A 234 -1.90 20.02 13.03
C ALA A 234 -2.49 19.28 11.82
N LEU A 235 -1.88 19.46 10.63
CA LEU A 235 -2.25 18.70 9.43
C LEU A 235 -2.04 17.21 9.68
N ARG A 236 -0.85 16.82 10.16
CA ARG A 236 -0.52 15.42 10.46
C ARG A 236 -1.57 14.76 11.35
N GLN A 237 -1.98 15.42 12.44
CA GLN A 237 -2.98 14.88 13.35
C GLN A 237 -4.38 14.79 12.73
N ALA A 238 -4.77 15.78 11.91
CA ALA A 238 -6.03 15.76 11.18
C ALA A 238 -6.10 14.58 10.20
N LEU A 239 -5.03 14.36 9.42
CA LEU A 239 -4.95 13.24 8.47
C LEU A 239 -5.02 11.88 9.18
N ILE A 240 -4.31 11.71 10.31
CA ILE A 240 -4.34 10.46 11.09
C ILE A 240 -5.75 10.17 11.60
N ASN A 241 -6.42 11.18 12.15
CA ASN A 241 -7.76 11.02 12.72
C ASN A 241 -8.77 10.64 11.62
N GLN A 242 -8.76 11.37 10.51
CA GLN A 242 -9.68 11.14 9.41
C GLN A 242 -9.38 9.81 8.70
N GLY A 243 -8.11 9.48 8.46
CA GLY A 243 -7.70 8.22 7.85
C GLY A 243 -8.18 7.00 8.63
N ARG A 244 -8.09 7.03 9.97
CA ARG A 244 -8.63 5.97 10.84
C ARG A 244 -10.15 5.83 10.71
N GLN A 245 -10.87 6.95 10.64
CA GLN A 245 -12.34 6.93 10.47
C GLN A 245 -12.72 6.36 9.11
N ASP A 246 -12.06 6.79 8.04
CA ASP A 246 -12.36 6.35 6.69
C ASP A 246 -12.10 4.83 6.53
N VAL A 247 -10.98 4.31 7.04
CA VAL A 247 -10.73 2.86 6.95
C VAL A 247 -11.74 2.05 7.75
N GLN A 248 -12.20 2.55 8.90
CA GLN A 248 -13.22 1.89 9.72
C GLN A 248 -14.58 1.78 8.99
N ILE A 249 -14.96 2.83 8.26
CA ILE A 249 -16.21 2.87 7.48
C ILE A 249 -16.14 1.91 6.28
N HIS A 250 -14.98 1.84 5.61
CA HIS A 250 -14.86 1.19 4.32
C HIS A 250 -14.38 -0.28 4.40
N PHE A 251 -13.51 -0.64 5.34
CA PHE A 251 -12.69 -1.86 5.26
C PHE A 251 -12.71 -2.75 6.50
N GLY A 252 -13.71 -2.64 7.38
CA GLY A 252 -13.88 -3.56 8.50
C GLY A 252 -14.13 -5.02 8.05
N LEU A 253 -13.53 -6.00 8.73
CA LEU A 253 -13.66 -7.43 8.41
C LEU A 253 -15.13 -7.90 8.32
N ASP A 254 -15.97 -7.47 9.25
CA ASP A 254 -17.39 -7.87 9.30
C ASP A 254 -18.16 -7.42 8.05
N LYS A 255 -17.77 -6.29 7.44
CA LYS A 255 -18.37 -5.79 6.21
C LYS A 255 -18.06 -6.70 5.04
N MET A 256 -16.80 -7.14 4.90
CA MET A 256 -16.40 -8.10 3.87
C MET A 256 -17.14 -9.44 4.07
N ILE A 257 -17.20 -9.95 5.30
CA ILE A 257 -17.89 -11.21 5.61
C ILE A 257 -19.37 -11.14 5.21
N LYS A 258 -20.09 -10.10 5.63
CA LYS A 258 -21.50 -9.90 5.25
C LYS A 258 -21.70 -9.83 3.74
N SER A 259 -20.83 -9.13 3.01
CA SER A 259 -20.89 -9.07 1.55
C SER A 259 -20.65 -10.43 0.89
N LEU A 260 -19.73 -11.24 1.43
CA LEU A 260 -19.49 -12.60 0.95
C LEU A 260 -20.68 -13.51 1.24
N GLU A 261 -21.24 -13.46 2.46
CA GLU A 261 -22.43 -14.23 2.83
C GLU A 261 -23.61 -13.94 1.90
N MET A 262 -23.91 -12.67 1.65
CA MET A 262 -24.95 -12.27 0.69
C MET A 262 -24.66 -12.81 -0.71
N LEU A 263 -23.40 -12.72 -1.16
CA LEU A 263 -23.02 -13.26 -2.46
C LEU A 263 -23.31 -14.74 -2.53
N TYR A 264 -22.94 -15.55 -1.54
CA TYR A 264 -23.10 -17.02 -1.55
C TYR A 264 -24.52 -17.52 -1.23
N GLN A 265 -25.38 -16.72 -0.61
CA GLN A 265 -26.76 -17.09 -0.27
C GLN A 265 -27.76 -16.89 -1.42
N CYS A 266 -27.49 -15.96 -2.34
CA CYS A 266 -28.28 -15.80 -3.58
C CYS A 266 -28.07 -16.97 -4.58
#